data_AF-A0A3N6LU00-F1
#
_entry.id   AF-A0A3N6LU00-F1
#
_cell.length_a   1.000
_cell.length_b   1.000
_cell.length_c   1.000
_cell.angle_alpha   90.00
_cell.angle_beta   90.00
_cell.angle_gamma   90.00
#
_symmetry.space_group_name_H-M   'P 1'
#
loop_
_entity.id
_entity.type
_entity.pdbx_description
1 polymer ?
#
loop_
_entity_poly.entity_id
_entity_poly.type
_entity_poly.pdbx_seq_one_letter_code
_entity_poly.pdbx_strand_id
1 'polypeptide(L)'
;MAVVTAPAIAAFGVLATIAIFVFVRRDAVRRDVTRPNSWAAVAAVPFLVGVSLHLFATVPTTGVIMTANTGLVLYTFEREIAAEDDDPAEPGRLPHDPVRSSSDSTRGPESDEE
;
A
#
# COMPACT_ATOMS: atom_id res chain seq x y z
N MET A 1 10.65 -26.97 25.35
CA MET A 1 10.39 -25.60 24.84
C MET A 1 9.27 -25.51 23.79
N ALA A 2 8.76 -26.60 23.19
CA ALA A 2 7.75 -26.52 22.13
C ALA A 2 6.30 -26.22 22.62
N VAL A 3 5.98 -26.49 23.89
CA VAL A 3 4.59 -26.44 24.39
C VAL A 3 4.09 -25.00 24.62
N VAL A 4 4.99 -24.02 24.83
CA VAL A 4 4.63 -22.61 25.09
C VAL A 4 4.72 -21.76 23.82
N THR A 5 5.59 -22.11 22.88
CA THR A 5 5.82 -21.34 21.65
C THR A 5 4.64 -21.44 20.68
N ALA A 6 4.13 -22.65 20.43
CA ALA A 6 2.99 -22.86 19.54
C ALA A 6 1.71 -22.08 19.95
N PRO A 7 1.25 -22.11 21.22
CA PRO A 7 0.08 -21.33 21.62
C PRO A 7 0.35 -19.81 21.60
N ALA A 8 1.56 -19.37 21.94
CA ALA A 8 1.93 -17.96 21.83
C ALA A 8 1.91 -17.46 20.37
N ILE A 9 2.45 -18.24 19.44
CA ILE A 9 2.43 -17.94 18.00
C ILE A 9 1.01 -17.93 17.47
N ALA A 10 0.17 -18.89 17.89
CA ALA A 10 -1.25 -18.93 17.49
C ALA A 10 -2.01 -17.70 17.99
N ALA A 11 -1.84 -17.35 19.28
CA ALA A 11 -2.47 -16.16 19.86
C ALA A 11 -1.99 -14.88 19.16
N PHE A 12 -0.68 -14.74 18.93
CA PHE A 12 -0.12 -13.64 18.17
C PHE A 12 -0.69 -13.57 16.76
N GLY A 13 -0.74 -14.70 16.05
CA GLY A 13 -1.27 -14.79 14.71
C GLY A 13 -2.72 -14.31 14.62
N VAL A 14 -3.59 -14.78 15.52
CA VAL A 14 -5.00 -14.34 15.56
C VAL A 14 -5.11 -12.84 15.86
N LEU A 15 -4.39 -12.35 16.88
CA LEU A 15 -4.41 -10.92 17.24
C LEU A 15 -3.88 -10.04 16.12
N ALA A 16 -2.80 -10.44 15.47
CA ALA A 16 -2.21 -9.74 14.34
C ALA A 16 -3.15 -9.76 13.12
N THR A 17 -3.82 -10.88 12.81
CA THR A 17 -4.83 -10.94 11.74
C THR A 17 -5.96 -9.94 11.99
N ILE A 18 -6.49 -9.89 13.22
CA ILE A 18 -7.55 -8.94 13.59
C ILE A 18 -7.04 -7.50 13.48
N ALA A 19 -5.83 -7.24 13.99
CA ALA A 19 -5.20 -5.91 13.92
C ALA A 19 -5.02 -5.46 12.47
N ILE A 20 -4.52 -6.32 11.57
CA ILE A 20 -4.37 -6.05 10.14
C ILE A 20 -5.73 -5.72 9.52
N PHE A 21 -6.75 -6.55 9.78
CA PHE A 21 -8.09 -6.32 9.23
C PHE A 21 -8.65 -4.96 9.66
N VAL A 22 -8.61 -4.65 10.96
CA VAL A 22 -9.13 -3.39 11.50
C VAL A 22 -8.33 -2.20 10.99
N PHE A 23 -7.00 -2.31 10.96
CA PHE A 23 -6.11 -1.25 10.49
C PHE A 23 -6.36 -0.96 9.00
N VAL A 24 -6.30 -1.97 8.13
CA VAL A 24 -6.50 -1.82 6.69
C VAL A 24 -7.90 -1.31 6.38
N ARG A 25 -8.94 -1.82 7.06
CA ARG A 25 -10.30 -1.30 6.90
C ARG A 25 -10.40 0.18 7.23
N ARG A 26 -9.83 0.60 8.37
CA ARG A 26 -9.83 2.01 8.80
C ARG A 26 -9.03 2.88 7.85
N ASP A 27 -7.90 2.37 7.37
CA ASP A 27 -7.01 3.04 6.44
C ASP A 27 -7.68 3.26 5.08
N ALA A 28 -8.33 2.22 4.54
CA ALA A 28 -9.05 2.26 3.27
C ALA A 28 -10.21 3.25 3.30
N VAL A 29 -10.99 3.28 4.41
CA VAL A 29 -12.07 4.26 4.59
C VAL A 29 -11.55 5.70 4.64
N ARG A 30 -10.34 5.92 5.17
CA ARG A 30 -9.75 7.27 5.29
C ARG A 30 -9.14 7.79 3.99
N ARG A 31 -8.83 6.90 3.05
CA ARG A 31 -8.22 7.21 1.76
C ARG A 31 -9.18 6.96 0.60
N ASP A 32 -10.48 6.87 0.90
CA ASP A 32 -11.54 6.64 -0.08
C ASP A 32 -11.28 5.45 -1.04
N VAL A 33 -10.55 4.43 -0.56
CA VAL A 33 -10.27 3.22 -1.32
C VAL A 33 -11.56 2.44 -1.52
N THR A 34 -11.82 2.01 -2.75
CA THR A 34 -13.03 1.29 -3.12
C THR A 34 -13.11 -0.06 -2.38
N ARG A 35 -14.28 -0.39 -1.80
CA ARG A 35 -14.53 -1.67 -1.09
C ARG A 35 -13.56 -1.96 0.07
N PRO A 36 -13.58 -1.13 1.14
CA PRO A 36 -12.64 -1.22 2.26
C PRO A 36 -12.67 -2.59 2.99
N ASN A 37 -13.83 -3.23 3.09
CA ASN A 37 -13.95 -4.54 3.73
C ASN A 37 -13.27 -5.66 2.92
N SER A 38 -13.36 -5.59 1.59
CA SER A 38 -12.73 -6.59 0.71
C SER A 38 -11.22 -6.48 0.79
N TRP A 39 -10.67 -5.27 0.76
CA TRP A 39 -9.24 -5.03 0.91
C TRP A 39 -8.71 -5.44 2.29
N ALA A 40 -9.47 -5.18 3.35
CA ALA A 40 -9.13 -5.68 4.69
C ALA A 40 -9.06 -7.21 4.75
N ALA A 41 -9.97 -7.91 4.07
CA ALA A 41 -9.93 -9.37 3.96
C ALA A 41 -8.75 -9.86 3.11
N VAL A 42 -8.50 -9.23 1.96
CA VAL A 42 -7.34 -9.52 1.09
C VAL A 42 -6.02 -9.35 1.84
N ALA A 43 -5.91 -8.36 2.72
CA ALA A 43 -4.74 -8.17 3.57
C ALA A 43 -4.61 -9.22 4.69
N ALA A 44 -5.70 -9.48 5.42
CA ALA A 44 -5.66 -10.28 6.64
C ALA A 44 -5.65 -11.80 6.41
N VAL A 45 -6.37 -12.29 5.38
CA VAL A 45 -6.51 -13.73 5.12
C VAL A 45 -5.17 -14.39 4.74
N PRO A 46 -4.37 -13.84 3.81
CA PRO A 46 -3.06 -14.42 3.49
C PRO A 46 -2.12 -14.46 4.69
N PHE A 47 -2.17 -13.44 5.56
CA PHE A 47 -1.43 -13.44 6.82
C PHE A 47 -1.85 -14.61 7.72
N LEU A 48 -3.16 -14.82 7.92
CA LEU A 48 -3.68 -15.96 8.69
C LEU A 48 -3.28 -17.30 8.07
N VAL A 49 -3.30 -17.41 6.74
CA VAL A 49 -2.83 -18.60 6.02
C VAL A 49 -1.34 -18.82 6.26
N GLY A 50 -0.50 -17.78 6.19
CA GLY A 50 0.93 -17.87 6.50
C GLY A 50 1.19 -18.39 7.92
N VAL A 51 0.49 -17.85 8.92
CA VAL A 51 0.55 -18.35 10.31
C VAL A 51 0.13 -19.82 10.38
N SER A 52 -0.94 -20.18 9.67
CA SER A 52 -1.44 -21.57 9.64
C SER A 52 -0.43 -22.52 8.99
N LEU A 53 0.20 -22.13 7.89
CA LEU A 53 1.27 -22.88 7.25
C LEU A 53 2.44 -23.07 8.22
N HIS A 54 2.84 -22.03 8.95
CA HIS A 54 3.92 -22.11 9.92
C HIS A 54 3.65 -23.09 11.07
N LEU A 55 2.39 -23.17 11.54
CA LEU A 55 2.01 -24.02 12.67
C LEU A 55 1.72 -25.47 12.27
N PHE A 56 1.18 -25.70 11.06
CA PHE A 56 0.60 -26.99 10.69
C PHE A 56 1.27 -27.67 9.50
N ALA A 57 2.19 -27.00 8.78
CA ALA A 57 2.81 -27.55 7.59
C ALA A 57 4.33 -27.35 7.58
N THR A 58 5.05 -28.31 7.01
CA THR A 58 6.49 -28.20 6.77
C THR A 58 6.73 -27.44 5.47
N VAL A 59 6.66 -26.12 5.54
CA VAL A 59 6.90 -25.21 4.40
C VAL A 59 8.15 -24.37 4.69
N PRO A 60 8.99 -24.07 3.68
CA PRO A 60 10.10 -23.13 3.87
C PRO A 60 9.63 -21.80 4.46
N THR A 61 10.35 -21.27 5.45
CA THR A 61 10.01 -20.00 6.11
C THR A 61 9.83 -18.86 5.10
N THR A 62 10.61 -18.85 4.03
CA THR A 62 10.46 -17.89 2.92
C THR A 62 9.07 -17.94 2.29
N GLY A 63 8.52 -19.15 2.06
CA GLY A 63 7.17 -19.33 1.52
C GLY A 63 6.11 -18.79 2.47
N VAL A 64 6.24 -19.07 3.77
CA VAL A 64 5.36 -18.53 4.82
C VAL A 64 5.33 -17.00 4.81
N ILE A 65 6.50 -16.36 4.77
CA ILE A 65 6.63 -14.89 4.79
C ILE A 65 6.02 -14.29 3.52
N MET A 66 6.30 -14.87 2.35
CA MET A 66 5.75 -14.41 1.08
C MET A 66 4.22 -14.47 1.09
N THR A 67 3.64 -15.60 1.49
CA THR A 67 2.18 -15.75 1.63
C THR A 67 1.60 -14.74 2.61
N ALA A 68 2.23 -14.58 3.79
CA ALA A 68 1.71 -13.70 4.82
C ALA A 68 1.67 -12.23 4.38
N ASN A 69 2.67 -11.79 3.62
CA ASN A 69 2.80 -10.40 3.19
C ASN A 69 2.06 -10.08 1.88
N THR A 70 1.68 -11.10 1.09
CA THR A 70 1.06 -10.91 -0.24
C THR A 70 -0.13 -9.96 -0.19
N GLY A 71 -1.05 -10.16 0.76
CA GLY A 71 -2.23 -9.31 0.89
C GLY A 71 -1.92 -7.84 1.22
N LEU A 72 -0.91 -7.61 2.05
CA LEU A 72 -0.47 -6.26 2.43
C LEU A 72 0.14 -5.52 1.24
N VAL A 73 0.98 -6.20 0.45
CA VAL A 73 1.60 -5.63 -0.75
C VAL A 73 0.52 -5.25 -1.78
N LEU A 74 -0.46 -6.11 -2.01
CA LEU A 74 -1.57 -5.81 -2.91
C LEU A 74 -2.37 -4.59 -2.43
N TYR A 75 -2.65 -4.50 -1.13
CA TYR A 75 -3.31 -3.33 -0.57
C TYR A 75 -2.50 -2.05 -0.74
N THR A 76 -1.16 -2.10 -0.61
CA THR A 76 -0.34 -0.90 -0.82
C THR A 76 -0.39 -0.39 -2.25
N PHE A 77 -0.52 -1.26 -3.25
CA PHE A 77 -0.69 -0.83 -4.64
C PHE A 77 -2.05 -0.17 -4.86
N GLU A 78 -3.12 -0.76 -4.36
CA GLU A 78 -4.45 -0.14 -4.44
C GLU A 78 -4.46 1.23 -3.76
N ARG A 79 -3.84 1.32 -2.57
CA ARG A 79 -3.76 2.57 -1.82
C ARG A 79 -3.03 3.66 -2.59
N GLU A 80 -2.00 3.29 -3.35
CA GLU A 80 -1.28 4.24 -4.20
C GLU A 80 -2.14 4.68 -5.38
N ILE A 81 -2.81 3.74 -6.05
CA ILE A 81 -3.74 4.04 -7.16
C ILE A 81 -4.86 4.97 -6.70
N ALA A 82 -5.42 4.75 -5.51
CA ALA A 82 -6.47 5.60 -4.95
C ALA A 82 -5.99 7.00 -4.52
N ALA A 83 -4.68 7.19 -4.38
CA ALA A 83 -4.07 8.46 -4.02
C ALA A 83 -3.55 9.25 -5.24
N GLU A 84 -3.51 8.61 -6.42
CA GLU A 84 -3.15 9.26 -7.67
C GLU A 84 -4.27 10.25 -8.07
N ASP A 85 -3.88 11.48 -8.41
CA ASP A 85 -4.82 12.52 -8.80
C ASP A 85 -5.38 12.21 -10.21
N ASP A 86 -6.65 12.53 -10.44
CA ASP A 86 -7.34 12.27 -11.72
C ASP A 86 -6.89 13.24 -12.85
N ASP A 87 -5.83 14.01 -12.63
CA ASP A 87 -5.34 14.98 -13.59
C ASP A 87 -4.88 14.28 -14.88
N PRO A 88 -5.46 14.63 -16.05
CA PRO A 88 -5.12 13.97 -17.30
C PRO A 88 -3.65 14.21 -17.62
N ALA A 89 -2.93 13.13 -17.92
CA ALA A 89 -1.53 13.19 -18.28
C ALA A 89 -1.32 14.20 -19.45
N GLU A 90 -0.63 15.31 -19.17
CA GLU A 90 -0.31 16.33 -20.18
C GLU A 90 0.65 15.74 -21.22
N PRO A 91 0.28 15.67 -22.51
CA PRO A 91 1.18 15.14 -23.55
C PRO A 91 2.47 15.97 -23.61
N GLY A 92 3.61 15.32 -23.33
CA GLY A 92 4.94 15.94 -23.36
C GLY A 92 5.51 16.34 -21.99
N ARG A 93 4.80 16.09 -20.89
CA ARG A 93 5.30 16.34 -19.53
C ARG A 93 5.39 15.03 -18.75
N LEU A 94 6.54 14.78 -18.13
CA LEU A 94 6.66 13.65 -17.20
C LEU A 94 5.97 14.00 -15.89
N PRO A 95 5.27 13.05 -15.24
CA PRO A 95 4.81 13.22 -13.87
C PRO A 95 6.02 13.60 -12.99
N HIS A 96 5.91 14.74 -12.30
CA HIS A 96 6.94 15.29 -11.40
C HIS A 96 8.21 15.88 -12.03
N ASP A 97 8.17 16.34 -13.28
CA ASP A 97 9.26 17.16 -13.80
C ASP A 97 9.45 18.37 -12.85
N PRO A 98 10.59 18.51 -12.15
CA PRO A 98 10.80 19.62 -11.24
C PRO A 98 10.91 20.86 -12.12
N VAL A 99 9.77 21.52 -12.33
CA VAL A 99 9.72 22.80 -13.02
C VAL A 99 10.70 23.69 -12.28
N ARG A 100 11.80 24.00 -12.97
CA ARG A 100 12.80 24.97 -12.53
C ARG A 100 12.06 26.20 -12.03
N SER A 101 12.12 26.38 -10.71
CA SER A 101 11.85 27.65 -10.07
C SER A 101 12.94 28.63 -10.52
N SER A 102 12.72 29.31 -11.64
CA SER A 102 13.50 30.50 -11.99
C SER A 102 12.81 31.30 -13.09
N SER A 103 12.08 32.31 -12.61
CA SER A 103 12.07 33.70 -13.11
C SER A 103 11.47 33.98 -14.48
N ASP A 104 10.18 34.31 -14.44
CA ASP A 104 9.65 35.58 -14.97
C ASP A 104 10.71 36.69 -15.08
N SER A 105 10.98 37.15 -16.30
CA SER A 105 11.56 38.47 -16.57
C SER A 105 11.07 38.95 -17.94
N THR A 106 9.97 39.69 -17.89
CA THR A 106 9.84 41.01 -18.55
C THR A 106 9.85 41.03 -20.08
N ARG A 107 8.64 40.84 -20.63
CA ARG A 107 7.94 41.78 -21.54
C ARG A 107 8.81 42.93 -22.11
N GLY A 108 9.16 42.84 -23.38
CA GLY A 108 9.58 44.01 -24.15
C GLY A 108 8.42 44.97 -24.44
N PRO A 109 8.73 46.20 -24.85
CA PRO A 109 7.94 46.86 -25.88
C PRO A 109 8.80 47.16 -27.11
N GLU A 110 8.24 46.80 -28.27
CA GLU A 110 8.57 47.37 -29.58
C GLU A 110 8.17 48.87 -29.65
N SER A 111 8.75 49.52 -30.67
CA SER A 111 8.60 50.91 -31.14
C SER A 111 9.58 51.91 -30.51
N ASP A 112 10.36 52.69 -31.27
CA ASP A 112 9.96 53.44 -32.46
C ASP A 112 11.01 53.48 -33.59
N GLU A 113 10.49 53.51 -34.82
CA GLU A 113 11.15 53.96 -36.04
C GLU A 113 11.24 55.51 -36.04
N GLU A 114 12.44 56.07 -36.19
CA GLU A 114 12.83 57.18 -37.11
C GLU A 114 14.31 57.55 -36.95
#